data_AF-A0A1B9S2Y5-F1
#
_entry.id   AF-A0A1B9S2Y5-F1
#
_cell.length_a   1.000
_cell.length_b   1.000
_cell.length_c   1.000
_cell.angle_alpha   90.00
_cell.angle_beta   90.00
_cell.angle_gamma   90.00
#
_symmetry.space_group_name_H-M   'P 1'
#
loop_
_entity.id
_entity.type
_entity.pdbx_description
1 polymer ?
#
loop_
_entity_poly.entity_id
_entity_poly.type
_entity_poly.pdbx_seq_one_letter_code
_entity_poly.pdbx_strand_id
1 'polypeptide(L)' 'MTGHARNPWRHLLGLLLAVLAAVAIVIIWEYGLDYLDGTPFEELRYVIFAVVAIGLLSGLNSLMSRFVR' A
#
# COMPACT_ATOMS: atom_id res chain seq x y z
N MET A 1 -7.32 -36.93 8.91
CA MET A 1 -8.01 -35.77 8.30
C MET A 1 -8.11 -34.67 9.34
N THR A 2 -7.06 -33.85 9.51
CA THR A 2 -7.06 -32.73 10.46
C THR A 2 -7.45 -31.48 9.70
N GLY A 3 -8.71 -31.06 9.86
CA GLY A 3 -9.21 -29.80 9.31
C GLY A 3 -8.46 -28.63 9.92
N HIS A 4 -7.50 -28.08 9.18
CA HIS A 4 -7.00 -26.72 9.41
C HIS A 4 -8.22 -25.79 9.34
N ALA A 5 -8.71 -25.36 10.49
CA ALA A 5 -9.67 -24.27 10.57
C ALA A 5 -8.98 -23.03 9.95
N ARG A 6 -9.23 -22.80 8.66
CA ARG A 6 -8.81 -21.59 7.95
C ARG A 6 -9.45 -20.42 8.67
N ASN A 7 -8.70 -19.76 9.54
CA ASN A 7 -9.21 -18.67 10.35
C ASN A 7 -9.62 -17.51 9.42
N PRO A 8 -10.93 -17.29 9.17
CA PRO A 8 -11.40 -16.33 8.17
C PRO A 8 -10.99 -14.90 8.52
N TRP A 9 -10.72 -14.65 9.80
CA TRP A 9 -10.27 -13.36 10.32
C TRP A 9 -8.97 -12.87 9.67
N ARG A 10 -8.01 -13.76 9.38
CA ARG A 10 -6.73 -13.39 8.75
C ARG A 10 -6.93 -12.90 7.31
N HIS A 11 -7.87 -13.51 6.59
CA HIS A 11 -8.21 -13.08 5.23
C HIS A 11 -8.93 -11.73 5.23
N LEU A 12 -9.85 -11.50 6.18
CA LEU A 12 -10.55 -10.22 6.32
C LEU A 12 -9.60 -9.08 6.69
N LEU A 13 -8.66 -9.31 7.61
CA LEU A 13 -7.62 -8.34 7.94
C LEU A 13 -6.74 -8.01 6.74
N GLY A 14 -6.35 -9.03 5.97
CA GLY A 14 -5.57 -8.82 4.77
C GLY A 14 -6.30 -8.03 3.69
N LEU A 15 -7.60 -8.31 3.52
CA LEU A 15 -8.47 -7.57 2.62
C LEU A 15 -8.60 -6.11 3.05
N LEU A 16 -8.83 -5.86 4.33
CA LEU A 16 -8.95 -4.50 4.88
C LEU A 16 -7.66 -3.70 4.65
N LEU A 17 -6.50 -4.29 4.94
CA LEU A 17 -5.20 -3.68 4.69
C LEU A 17 -4.97 -3.36 3.21
N ALA A 18 -5.35 -4.27 2.31
CA ALA A 18 -5.24 -4.04 0.87
C ALA A 18 -6.14 -2.90 0.39
N VAL A 19 -7.37 -2.80 0.90
CA VAL A 19 -8.29 -1.70 0.60
C VAL A 19 -7.73 -0.36 1.08
N LEU A 20 -7.22 -0.31 2.32
CA LEU A 20 -6.59 0.90 2.86
C LEU A 20 -5.39 1.34 2.04
N ALA A 21 -4.57 0.39 1.57
CA ALA A 21 -3.44 0.67 0.68
C ALA A 21 -3.88 1.29 -0.64
N ALA A 22 -4.90 0.70 -1.28
CA ALA A 22 -5.44 1.21 -2.53
C ALA A 22 -5.99 2.63 -2.38
N VAL A 23 -6.77 2.88 -1.33
CA VAL A 23 -7.29 4.22 -1.02
C VAL A 23 -6.16 5.21 -0.78
N ALA A 24 -5.14 4.83 0.00
CA ALA A 24 -3.98 5.69 0.24
C ALA A 24 -3.23 6.03 -1.05
N ILE A 25 -3.01 5.06 -1.94
CA ILE A 25 -2.36 5.28 -3.24
C ILE A 25 -3.16 6.26 -4.09
N VAL A 26 -4.49 6.11 -4.15
CA VAL A 26 -5.37 7.03 -4.89
C VAL A 26 -5.29 8.44 -4.30
N ILE A 27 -5.34 8.59 -2.97
CA ILE A 27 -5.22 9.89 -2.31
C ILE A 27 -3.86 10.54 -2.61
N ILE A 28 -2.77 9.77 -2.55
CA ILE A 28 -1.42 10.28 -2.85
C ILE A 28 -1.31 10.67 -4.33
N TRP A 29 -1.97 9.95 -5.23
CA TRP A 29 -1.98 10.28 -6.65
C TRP A 29 -2.73 11.59 -6.91
N GLU A 30 -3.95 11.71 -6.38
CA GLU A 30 -4.84 12.86 -6.62
C GLU A 30 -4.33 14.14 -5.95
N TYR A 31 -3.74 14.06 -4.76
CA TYR A 31 -3.36 15.25 -3.99
C TYR A 31 -1.86 15.38 -3.73
N GLY A 32 -1.14 14.26 -3.68
CA GLY A 32 0.28 14.24 -3.32
C GLY A 32 1.19 14.76 -4.43
N LEU A 33 0.79 14.59 -5.69
CA LEU A 33 1.54 15.15 -6.82
C LEU A 33 1.51 16.67 -6.79
N ASP A 34 0.36 17.29 -6.55
CA ASP A 34 0.19 18.75 -6.47
C ASP A 34 1.07 19.41 -5.41
N TYR A 35 1.41 18.71 -4.32
CA TYR A 35 2.38 19.21 -3.34
C TYR A 35 3.81 19.36 -3.88
N LEU A 36 4.11 18.63 -4.95
CA LEU A 36 5.37 18.74 -5.68
C LEU A 36 5.28 19.79 -6.81
N ASP A 37 4.15 20.51 -6.89
CA ASP A 37 3.99 21.94 -7.20
C ASP A 37 5.26 22.75 -7.46
N GLY A 38 5.90 22.72 -8.62
CA GLY A 38 7.09 23.55 -8.87
C GLY A 38 8.45 22.93 -8.54
N THR A 39 8.55 21.60 -8.41
CA THR A 39 9.85 20.93 -8.63
C THR A 39 10.34 21.20 -10.06
N PRO A 40 11.64 21.47 -10.29
CA PRO A 40 12.17 21.86 -11.60
C PRO A 40 12.01 20.78 -12.69
N PHE A 41 11.73 19.53 -12.31
CA PHE A 41 11.46 18.42 -13.22
C PHE A 41 10.09 17.80 -12.90
N GLU A 42 9.12 17.98 -13.78
CA GLU A 42 7.78 17.37 -13.65
C GLU A 42 7.86 15.84 -13.54
N GLU A 43 8.78 15.22 -14.27
CA GLU A 43 9.03 13.78 -14.28
C GLU A 43 9.44 13.24 -12.91
N LEU A 44 10.16 14.03 -12.12
CA LEU A 44 10.65 13.62 -10.80
C LEU A 44 9.49 13.36 -9.82
N ARG A 45 8.36 14.03 -10.01
CA ARG A 45 7.16 13.90 -9.17
C ARG A 45 6.56 12.51 -9.31
N TYR A 46 6.51 11.99 -10.53
CA TYR A 46 6.06 10.62 -10.81
C TYR A 46 7.05 9.57 -10.29
N VAL A 47 8.35 9.85 -10.35
CA VAL A 47 9.37 8.96 -9.76
C VAL A 47 9.22 8.89 -8.24
N ILE A 48 9.05 10.03 -7.57
CA ILE A 48 8.80 10.09 -6.13
C ILE A 48 7.51 9.33 -5.78
N PHE A 49 6.43 9.56 -6.53
CA PHE A 49 5.18 8.82 -6.36
C PHE A 49 5.39 7.31 -6.48
N ALA A 50 6.10 6.84 -7.51
CA ALA A 50 6.38 5.42 -7.71
C ALA A 50 7.16 4.82 -6.53
N VAL A 51 8.19 5.52 -6.03
CA VAL A 51 8.96 5.09 -4.86
C VAL A 51 8.09 5.01 -3.62
N VAL A 52 7.22 6.00 -3.38
CA VAL A 52 6.30 6.02 -2.24
C VAL A 52 5.29 4.88 -2.33
N ALA A 53 4.66 4.67 -3.50
CA ALA A 53 3.67 3.62 -3.71
C ALA A 53 4.30 2.22 -3.53
N ILE A 54 5.46 1.96 -4.13
CA ILE A 54 6.18 0.70 -3.99
C ILE A 54 6.63 0.49 -2.53
N GLY A 55 7.15 1.54 -1.88
CA GLY A 55 7.55 1.50 -0.48
C GLY A 55 6.39 1.16 0.45
N LEU A 56 5.22 1.80 0.24
CA LEU A 56 4.00 1.53 0.99
C LEU A 56 3.54 0.07 0.83
N LEU A 57 3.47 -0.41 -0.41
CA LEU A 57 3.08 -1.79 -0.72
C LEU A 57 4.07 -2.82 -0.14
N SER A 58 5.36 -2.54 -0.24
CA SER A 58 6.42 -3.39 0.33
C SER A 58 6.35 -3.42 1.85
N GLY A 59 6.14 -2.27 2.49
CA GLY A 59 5.94 -2.15 3.94
C GLY A 59 4.71 -2.94 4.42
N LEU A 60 3.58 -2.80 3.71
CA LEU A 60 2.36 -3.56 3.97
C LEU A 60 2.54 -5.07 3.80
N ASN A 61 3.23 -5.49 2.73
CA ASN A 61 3.53 -6.90 2.50
C ASN A 61 4.41 -7.48 3.62
N SER A 62 5.44 -6.73 4.05
CA SER A 62 6.28 -7.11 5.18
C SER A 62 5.48 -7.19 6.49
N LEU A 63 4.64 -6.19 6.77
CA LEU A 63 3.75 -6.17 7.94
C LEU A 63 2.80 -7.37 7.93
N MET A 64 2.14 -7.61 6.81
CA MET A 64 1.24 -8.75 6.62
C MET A 64 1.98 -10.07 6.83
N SER A 65 3.18 -10.23 6.27
CA SER A 65 3.99 -11.44 6.46
C SER A 65 4.35 -11.72 7.93
N ARG A 66 4.45 -10.68 8.77
CA ARG A 66 4.71 -10.81 10.20
C ARG A 66 3.46 -11.19 10.99
N PHE A 67 2.30 -10.61 10.66
CA PHE A 67 1.03 -10.88 11.34
C PHE A 67 0.33 -12.16 10.86
N VAL A 68 0.65 -12.60 9.64
CA VAL A 68 0.09 -13.78 8.99
C VAL A 68 1.07 -14.96 9.05
N ARG A 69 2.15 -14.89 9.83
CA ARG A 69 2.93 -16.10 10.18
C ARG A 69 2.33 -16.77 11.41
#